data_AF-A0A085FCY3-F1
#
_entry.id   AF-A0A085FCY3-F1
#
_cell.length_a   1.000
_cell.length_b   1.000
_cell.length_c   1.000
_cell.angle_alpha   90.00
_cell.angle_beta   90.00
_cell.angle_gamma   90.00
#
_symmetry.space_group_name_H-M   'P 1'
#
loop_
_entity.id
_entity.type
_entity.pdbx_description
1 polymer ?
#
loop_
_entity_poly.entity_id
_entity_poly.type
_entity_poly.pdbx_seq_one_letter_code
_entity_poly.pdbx_strand_id
1 'polypeptide(L)' 'MPTELYREPCEDSDGKRYTVIVWRLYPGLSSTSYTLDTGALVTYVDERTFEIDGTGVIITRVDCL' A
#
# COMPACT_ATOMS: atom_id res chain seq x y z
N MET A 1 -14.96 -10.79 -5.95
CA MET A 1 -14.03 -9.84 -6.61
C MET A 1 -13.39 -9.01 -5.52
N PRO A 2 -12.09 -8.69 -5.60
CA PRO A 2 -11.44 -7.79 -4.64
C PRO A 2 -12.21 -6.48 -4.57
N THR A 3 -12.43 -5.97 -3.36
CA THR A 3 -13.11 -4.69 -3.13
C THR A 3 -12.08 -3.68 -2.66
N GLU A 4 -11.98 -2.54 -3.34
CA GLU A 4 -11.19 -1.41 -2.88
C GLU A 4 -11.79 -0.90 -1.57
N LEU A 5 -10.98 -0.75 -0.53
CA LEU A 5 -11.40 -0.21 0.76
C LEU A 5 -11.08 1.28 0.85
N TYR A 6 -9.81 1.64 0.69
CA TYR A 6 -9.31 3.01 0.76
C TYR A 6 -7.91 3.10 0.13
N ARG A 7 -7.40 4.33 0.03
CA ARG A 7 -6.09 4.65 -0.55
C ARG A 7 -5.26 5.44 0.48
N GLU A 8 -3.99 5.07 0.60
CA GLU A 8 -3.01 5.67 1.51
C GLU A 8 -1.94 6.39 0.70
N PRO A 9 -1.78 7.72 0.86
CA PRO A 9 -0.65 8.43 0.28
C PRO A 9 0.62 8.02 1.01
N CYS A 10 1.66 7.66 0.26
CA CYS A 10 2.95 7.24 0.79
C CYS A 10 4.09 7.97 0.07
N GLU A 11 5.26 8.00 0.70
CA GLU A 11 6.48 8.60 0.15
C GLU A 11 7.69 7.70 0.43
N ASP A 12 8.63 7.60 -0.50
CA ASP A 12 9.94 6.97 -0.24
C ASP A 12 10.92 7.97 0.41
N SER A 13 12.12 7.49 0.72
CA SER A 13 13.19 8.32 1.30
C SER A 13 13.66 9.46 0.38
N ASP A 14 13.40 9.36 -0.93
CA ASP A 14 13.80 10.37 -1.92
C ASP A 14 12.72 11.44 -2.13
N GLY A 15 11.61 11.35 -1.40
CA GLY A 15 10.49 12.30 -1.51
C GLY A 15 9.53 11.98 -2.65
N LYS A 16 9.66 10.82 -3.30
CA LYS A 16 8.76 10.43 -4.37
C LYS A 16 7.49 9.84 -3.80
N ARG A 17 6.36 10.34 -4.31
CA ARG A 17 5.02 9.97 -3.83
C ARG A 17 4.48 8.74 -4.53
N TYR A 18 3.76 7.95 -3.75
CA TYR A 18 3.08 6.73 -4.14
C TYR A 18 1.67 6.74 -3.56
N THR A 19 0.75 6.01 -4.19
CA THR A 19 -0.59 5.77 -3.63
C THR A 19 -0.76 4.28 -3.44
N VAL A 20 -0.82 3.83 -2.19
CA VAL A 20 -1.11 2.45 -1.84
C VAL A 20 -2.63 2.26 -1.77
N ILE A 21 -3.16 1.33 -2.55
CA ILE A 21 -4.56 0.94 -2.55
C ILE A 21 -4.70 -0.29 -1.66
N VAL A 22 -5.63 -0.21 -0.70
CA VAL A 22 -5.94 -1.31 0.21
C VAL A 22 -7.16 -2.05 -0.29
N TRP A 23 -7.02 -3.35 -0.51
CA TRP A 23 -8.05 -4.24 -1.03
C TRP A 23 -8.51 -5.23 0.02
N ARG A 24 -9.80 -5.54 0.04
CA ARG A 24 -10.35 -6.73 0.66
C ARG A 24 -10.52 -7.83 -0.39
N LEU A 25 -9.80 -8.94 -0.23
CA LEU A 25 -9.87 -10.05 -1.19
C LEU A 25 -11.20 -10.80 -1.13
N TYR A 26 -11.70 -11.06 0.08
CA TYR A 26 -12.92 -11.83 0.31
C TYR A 26 -13.82 -11.16 1.35
N PRO A 27 -15.13 -11.07 1.11
CA PRO A 27 -16.09 -10.64 2.13
C PRO A 27 -16.05 -11.59 3.34
N GLY A 28 -15.93 -11.05 4.55
CA GLY A 28 -15.94 -11.82 5.79
C GLY A 28 -14.58 -12.35 6.26
N LEU A 29 -13.51 -12.17 5.48
CA LEU A 29 -12.13 -12.43 5.89
C LEU A 29 -11.41 -11.10 6.18
N SER A 30 -10.52 -11.12 7.18
CA SER A 30 -9.68 -9.98 7.55
C SER A 30 -8.45 -9.82 6.66
N SER A 31 -8.27 -10.68 5.65
CA SER A 31 -7.12 -10.62 4.74
C SER A 31 -7.23 -9.41 3.80
N THR A 32 -6.24 -8.52 3.91
CA THR A 32 -6.05 -7.37 3.02
C THR A 32 -4.92 -7.62 2.04
N SER A 33 -5.04 -7.08 0.83
CA SER A 33 -3.97 -7.01 -0.16
C SER A 33 -3.67 -5.55 -0.47
N TYR A 34 -2.43 -5.26 -0.83
CA TYR A 34 -1.96 -3.89 -1.04
C TYR A 34 -1.30 -3.79 -2.41
N THR A 35 -1.64 -2.75 -3.16
CA THR A 35 -1.01 -2.47 -4.46
C THR A 35 -0.71 -0.99 -4.59
N LEU A 36 0.21 -0.61 -5.45
CA LEU A 36 0.28 0.76 -5.95
C LEU A 36 -0.84 1.05 -6.96
N ASP A 37 -1.05 2.33 -7.26
CA ASP A 37 -1.90 2.80 -8.36
C ASP A 37 -1.45 2.28 -9.74
N THR A 38 -0.16 2.01 -9.89
CA THR A 38 0.42 1.34 -11.06
C THR A 38 0.06 -0.15 -11.16
N GLY A 39 -0.52 -0.73 -10.12
CA GLY A 39 -0.83 -2.16 -10.02
C GLY A 39 0.33 -3.01 -9.48
N ALA A 40 1.48 -2.42 -9.17
CA ALA A 40 2.57 -3.13 -8.51
C ALA A 40 2.13 -3.63 -7.12
N LEU A 41 2.52 -4.84 -6.75
CA LEU A 41 2.25 -5.38 -5.41
C LEU A 41 3.13 -4.68 -4.38
N VAL A 42 2.58 -4.46 -3.19
CA VAL A 42 3.36 -4.01 -2.03
C VAL A 42 3.09 -4.91 -0.84
N THR A 43 4.13 -5.20 -0.09
CA THR A 43 4.05 -5.97 1.15
C THR A 43 3.92 -5.00 2.32
N TYR A 44 2.95 -5.26 3.20
CA TYR A 44 2.83 -4.55 4.46
C TYR A 44 3.96 -4.96 5.39
N VAL A 45 4.74 -3.99 5.87
CA VAL A 45 5.87 -4.23 6.78
C VAL A 45 5.46 -3.88 8.21
N ASP A 46 4.95 -2.67 8.41
CA ASP A 46 4.43 -2.19 9.69
C ASP A 46 3.28 -1.18 9.52
N GLU A 47 2.80 -0.61 10.62
CA GLU A 47 1.63 0.29 10.64
C GLU A 47 1.76 1.50 9.70
N ARG A 48 2.99 1.93 9.42
CA ARG A 48 3.29 3.10 8.58
C ARG A 48 4.06 2.75 7.32
N THR A 49 4.67 1.58 7.20
CA THR A 49 5.58 1.27 6.07
C THR A 49 5.12 0.09 5.21
N PHE A 50 5.44 0.19 3.92
CA PHE A 50 5.25 -0.85 2.93
C PHE A 50 6.53 -1.04 2.13
N GLU A 51 6.76 -2.25 1.63
CA GLU A 51 7.83 -2.57 0.70
C GLU A 51 7.24 -2.82 -0.69
N ILE A 52 7.81 -2.20 -1.73
CA ILE A 52 7.42 -2.48 -3.11
C ILE A 52 8.10 -3.78 -3.57
N ASP A 53 7.29 -4.81 -3.83
CA ASP A 53 7.77 -6.15 -4.15
C ASP A 53 8.72 -6.15 -5.34
N GLY A 54 9.86 -6.84 -5.19
CA GLY A 54 10.86 -6.98 -6.25
C GLY A 54 11.76 -5.76 -6.47
N THR A 55 11.57 -4.68 -5.70
CA THR A 55 12.42 -3.47 -5.79
C THR A 55 13.25 -3.21 -4.54
N GLY A 56 12.79 -3.68 -3.37
CA GLY A 56 13.39 -3.36 -2.05
C GLY A 56 13.16 -1.92 -1.59
N VAL A 57 12.32 -1.15 -2.30
CA VAL A 57 11.99 0.23 -1.93
C VAL A 57 10.97 0.23 -0.81
N ILE A 58 11.28 0.93 0.27
CA ILE A 58 10.38 1.15 1.40
C ILE A 58 9.68 2.50 1.21
N ILE A 59 8.36 2.49 1.32
CA ILE A 59 7.49 3.67 1.28
C ILE A 59 6.78 3.82 2.62
N THR A 60 6.63 5.05 3.08
CA THR A 60 6.03 5.39 4.38
C THR A 60 4.76 6.19 4.16
N ARG A 61 3.69 5.87 4.90
CA ARG A 61 2.44 6.64 4.91
C ARG A 61 2.71 8.09 5.26
N VAL A 62 2.12 8.98 4.48
CA VAL A 62 2.14 10.41 4.74
C VAL A 62 0.85 10.74 5.48
N ASP A 63 0.98 11.24 6.71
CA ASP A 63 -0.16 11.80 7.43
C ASP A 63 -0.68 13.01 6.62
N CYS A 64 -1.86 12.90 6.00
CA CYS A 64 -2.55 14.07 5.46
C CYS A 64 -3.04 14.92 6.64
N LEU A 65 -2.27 15.97 6.99
CA LEU A 65 -2.67 17.03 7.92
C LEU A 65 -3.88 17.82 7.40
#